data_AF-A0A6G2U6L1-F1
#
_entry.id   AF-A0A6G2U6L1-F1
#
_cell.length_a   1.000
_cell.length_b   1.000
_cell.length_c   1.000
_cell.angle_alpha   90.00
_cell.angle_beta   90.00
_cell.angle_gamma   90.00
#
_symmetry.space_group_name_H-M   'P 1'
#
loop_
_entity.id
_entity.type
_entity.pdbx_description
1 polymer ?
#
loop_
_entity_poly.entity_id
_entity_poly.type
_entity_poly.pdbx_seq_one_letter_code
_entity_poly.pdbx_strand_id
1 'polypeptide(L)'
;MAAAKWLDGLTEKLIPTPFGLINVRAGGRVDGPAMVCQPSPITGGAMRQYQYEHFVPTHRMVPAGVPVLVIAGAEAGQFPAHAVRKMADATRGITFRVLPRTGRLAAPEDPGEAPAEVDAYLAGLSAVAA
;
A
#
# COMPACT_ATOMS: atom_id res chain seq x y z
N MET A 1 8.54 -12.83 -12.05
CA MET A 1 8.73 -12.67 -10.59
C MET A 1 8.15 -13.91 -9.93
N ALA A 2 8.92 -14.62 -9.10
CA ALA A 2 8.39 -15.76 -8.37
C ALA A 2 7.26 -15.27 -7.45
N ALA A 3 6.08 -15.90 -7.52
CA ALA A 3 5.01 -15.65 -6.56
C ALA A 3 5.57 -15.86 -5.15
N ALA A 4 5.34 -14.90 -4.26
CA ALA A 4 6.07 -14.78 -3.03
C ALA A 4 5.64 -15.86 -2.03
N LYS A 5 6.41 -16.97 -1.96
CA LYS A 5 6.21 -18.15 -1.07
C LYS A 5 5.89 -17.82 0.39
N TRP A 6 6.31 -16.66 0.89
CA TRP A 6 6.04 -16.24 2.27
C TRP A 6 4.56 -15.93 2.53
N LEU A 7 3.75 -15.71 1.49
CA LEU A 7 2.31 -15.52 1.61
C LEU A 7 1.56 -16.82 1.95
N ASP A 8 2.13 -17.99 1.65
CA ASP A 8 1.48 -19.30 1.86
C ASP A 8 1.22 -19.59 3.35
N GLY A 9 2.02 -19.00 4.24
CA GLY A 9 1.86 -19.09 5.69
C GLY A 9 0.88 -18.08 6.29
N LEU A 10 0.12 -17.36 5.46
CA LEU A 10 -0.80 -16.31 5.89
C LEU A 10 -2.22 -16.61 5.42
N THR A 11 -3.19 -16.43 6.30
CA THR A 11 -4.62 -16.47 5.97
C THR A 11 -5.10 -15.07 5.60
N GLU A 12 -5.75 -14.95 4.44
CA GLU A 12 -6.36 -13.71 3.97
C GLU A 12 -7.77 -13.51 4.55
N LYS A 13 -8.08 -12.29 4.95
CA LYS A 13 -9.39 -11.87 5.46
C LYS A 13 -9.69 -10.46 4.97
N LEU A 14 -10.91 -10.23 4.50
CA LEU A 14 -11.41 -8.89 4.20
C LEU A 14 -12.08 -8.31 5.45
N ILE A 15 -11.70 -7.09 5.82
CA ILE A 15 -12.25 -6.36 6.96
C ILE A 15 -13.05 -5.16 6.42
N PRO A 16 -14.36 -5.08 6.67
CA PRO A 16 -15.17 -3.92 6.32
C PRO A 16 -14.75 -2.67 7.08
N THR A 17 -14.68 -1.53 6.38
CA THR A 17 -14.46 -0.20 6.95
C THR A 17 -15.34 0.84 6.26
N PRO A 18 -15.52 2.05 6.83
CA PRO A 18 -16.22 3.15 6.15
C PRO A 18 -15.59 3.58 4.82
N PHE A 19 -14.33 3.22 4.56
CA PHE A 19 -13.59 3.52 3.32
C PHE A 19 -13.46 2.29 2.40
N GLY A 20 -14.24 1.24 2.64
CA GLY A 20 -14.24 0.03 1.86
C GLY A 20 -13.62 -1.18 2.55
N LEU A 21 -13.28 -2.22 1.78
CA LEU A 21 -12.70 -3.46 2.32
C LEU A 21 -11.17 -3.33 2.45
N ILE A 22 -10.66 -3.57 3.66
CA ILE A 22 -9.22 -3.75 3.88
C ILE A 22 -8.89 -5.24 3.75
N ASN A 23 -7.92 -5.57 2.92
CA ASN A 23 -7.39 -6.91 2.82
C ASN A 23 -6.35 -7.12 3.92
N VAL A 24 -6.61 -7.97 4.90
CA VAL A 24 -5.64 -8.30 5.94
C VAL A 24 -5.18 -9.73 5.75
N ARG A 25 -3.87 -9.94 5.75
CA ARG A 25 -3.28 -11.27 5.85
C ARG A 25 -2.72 -11.46 7.25
N ALA A 26 -3.00 -12.60 7.87
CA ALA A 26 -2.55 -12.91 9.22
C ALA A 26 -1.98 -14.33 9.31
N GLY A 27 -0.87 -14.51 10.02
CA GLY A 27 -0.25 -15.82 10.24
C GLY A 27 0.94 -15.74 11.19
N GLY A 28 1.84 -16.71 11.14
CA GLY A 28 2.92 -16.83 12.11
C GLY A 28 2.48 -17.43 13.44
N ARG A 29 3.11 -17.06 14.56
CA ARG A 29 2.88 -17.69 15.86
C ARG A 29 1.56 -17.20 16.47
N VAL A 30 0.56 -18.09 16.55
CA VAL A 30 -0.82 -17.77 17.01
C VAL A 30 -0.84 -17.13 18.40
N ASP A 31 0.00 -17.63 19.31
CA ASP A 31 0.08 -17.17 20.72
C ASP A 31 1.16 -16.10 20.95
N GLY A 32 1.82 -15.65 19.88
CA GLY A 32 2.84 -14.59 19.96
C GLY A 32 2.22 -13.19 20.04
N PRO A 33 2.97 -12.19 20.53
CA PRO A 33 2.54 -10.79 20.44
C PRO A 33 2.26 -10.41 18.98
N ALA A 34 1.20 -9.64 18.77
CA ALA A 34 0.79 -9.22 17.43
C ALA A 34 1.73 -8.14 16.88
N MET A 35 2.20 -8.31 15.64
CA MET A 35 2.96 -7.31 14.90
C MET A 35 2.20 -6.94 13.62
N VAL A 36 1.85 -5.65 13.49
CA VAL A 36 1.19 -5.11 12.30
C VAL A 36 2.26 -4.54 11.37
N CYS A 37 2.33 -5.07 10.15
CA CYS A 37 3.19 -4.52 9.11
C CYS A 37 2.37 -3.56 8.23
N GLN A 38 2.52 -2.26 8.46
CA GLN A 38 1.79 -1.25 7.70
C GLN A 38 2.23 -1.22 6.22
N PRO A 39 1.31 -0.93 5.29
CA PRO A 39 1.68 -0.66 3.91
C PRO A 39 2.42 0.66 3.79
N SER A 40 3.65 0.59 3.30
CA SER A 40 4.46 1.76 3.00
C SER A 40 5.00 1.64 1.57
N PRO A 41 4.69 2.61 0.70
CA PRO A 41 5.33 2.71 -0.61
C PRO A 41 6.82 3.00 -0.47
N ILE A 42 7.29 3.67 0.59
CA ILE A 42 8.72 4.01 0.76
C ILE A 42 9.55 2.75 1.07
N THR A 43 9.00 1.84 1.87
CA THR A 43 9.71 0.64 2.31
C THR A 43 9.51 -0.56 1.36
N GLY A 44 8.57 -0.44 0.42
CA GLY A 44 8.33 -1.43 -0.64
C GLY A 44 7.84 -2.81 -0.14
N GLY A 45 7.77 -3.77 -1.06
CA GLY A 45 7.41 -5.17 -0.76
C GLY A 45 8.55 -5.95 -0.08
N ALA A 46 9.80 -5.66 -0.43
CA ALA A 46 10.97 -6.38 0.04
C ALA A 46 11.21 -6.21 1.56
N MET A 47 11.04 -5.00 2.10
CA MET A 47 11.17 -4.79 3.56
C MET A 47 10.11 -5.58 4.33
N ARG A 48 8.88 -5.64 3.81
CA ARG A 48 7.80 -6.41 4.45
C ARG A 48 8.07 -7.91 4.44
N GLN A 49 8.62 -8.41 3.34
CA GLN A 49 9.07 -9.80 3.29
C GLN A 49 10.16 -10.05 4.34
N TYR A 50 11.16 -9.17 4.45
CA TYR A 50 12.23 -9.32 5.44
C TYR A 50 11.70 -9.27 6.88
N GLN A 51 10.77 -8.35 7.18
CA GLN A 51 10.11 -8.30 8.48
C GLN A 51 9.32 -9.57 8.76
N TYR A 52 8.59 -10.10 7.79
CA TYR A 52 7.91 -11.38 7.93
C TYR A 52 8.91 -12.49 8.27
N GLU A 53 9.93 -12.69 7.44
CA GLU A 53 10.92 -13.75 7.64
C GLU A 53 11.62 -13.67 9.00
N HIS A 54 11.90 -12.45 9.48
CA HIS A 54 12.55 -12.23 10.77
C HIS A 54 11.62 -12.43 11.98
N PHE A 55 10.38 -11.95 11.92
CA PHE A 55 9.49 -11.89 13.09
C PHE A 55 8.47 -13.03 13.18
N VAL A 56 7.98 -13.57 12.05
CA VAL A 56 8.03 -15.03 11.82
C VAL A 56 7.93 -15.96 13.04
N PRO A 57 9.07 -16.43 13.56
CA PRO A 57 9.11 -17.41 14.65
C PRO A 57 8.54 -16.93 15.99
N THR A 58 8.46 -15.61 16.22
CA THR A 58 8.19 -15.03 17.54
C THR A 58 6.86 -14.29 17.63
N HIS A 59 6.37 -13.73 16.52
CA HIS A 59 5.21 -12.84 16.49
C HIS A 59 4.05 -13.43 15.67
N ARG A 60 2.84 -12.98 16.00
CA ARG A 60 1.69 -13.13 15.11
C ARG A 60 1.75 -12.00 14.09
N MET A 61 2.11 -12.33 12.85
CA MET A 61 2.30 -11.37 11.77
C MET A 61 0.96 -11.02 11.12
N VAL A 62 0.67 -9.72 11.03
CA VAL A 62 -0.53 -9.19 10.39
C VAL A 62 -0.16 -8.15 9.33
N PRO A 63 0.32 -8.58 8.14
CA PRO A 63 0.45 -7.68 7.00
C PRO A 63 -0.93 -7.22 6.49
N ALA A 64 -1.22 -5.94 6.68
CA ALA A 64 -2.44 -5.32 6.14
C ALA A 64 -2.19 -4.78 4.73
N GLY A 65 -2.94 -5.30 3.76
CA GLY A 65 -3.19 -4.70 2.45
C GLY A 65 -4.30 -3.67 2.54
N VAL A 66 -3.92 -2.43 2.84
CA VAL A 66 -4.81 -1.28 2.69
C VAL A 66 -4.70 -0.78 1.24
N PRO A 67 -5.82 -0.47 0.57
CA PRO A 67 -5.75 0.26 -0.69
C PRO A 67 -5.01 1.60 -0.49
N VAL A 68 -3.93 1.83 -1.23
CA VAL A 68 -3.16 3.09 -1.16
C VAL A 68 -3.16 3.77 -2.51
N LEU A 69 -3.58 5.03 -2.57
CA LEU A 69 -3.32 5.91 -3.70
C LEU A 69 -1.97 6.63 -3.50
N VAL A 70 -1.09 6.55 -4.48
CA VAL A 70 0.12 7.37 -4.57
C VAL A 70 -0.03 8.32 -5.75
N ILE A 71 -0.05 9.61 -5.46
CA ILE A 71 0.02 10.68 -6.47
C ILE A 71 1.44 11.23 -6.47
N ALA A 72 2.13 11.11 -7.60
CA ALA A 72 3.47 11.67 -7.79
C ALA A 72 3.42 12.82 -8.80
N GLY A 73 4.01 13.97 -8.47
CA GLY A 73 4.24 15.01 -9.46
C GLY A 73 5.37 14.62 -10.42
N ALA A 74 5.15 14.79 -11.71
CA ALA A 74 6.16 14.48 -12.73
C ALA A 74 7.47 15.26 -12.56
N GLU A 75 7.39 16.46 -11.98
CA GLU A 75 8.52 17.39 -11.79
C GLU A 75 9.10 17.33 -10.37
N ALA A 76 8.63 16.39 -9.54
CA ALA A 76 9.11 16.22 -8.17
C ALA A 76 10.56 15.69 -8.14
N GLY A 77 11.54 16.59 -8.01
CA GLY A 77 12.97 16.24 -7.95
C GLY A 77 13.39 15.46 -6.70
N GLN A 78 12.76 15.71 -5.54
CA GLN A 78 13.11 15.04 -4.27
C GLN A 78 12.75 13.55 -4.28
N PHE A 79 11.66 13.18 -4.95
CA PHE A 79 11.21 11.80 -5.09
C PHE A 79 10.76 11.58 -6.55
N PRO A 80 11.70 11.24 -7.46
CA PRO A 80 11.40 11.11 -8.87
C PRO A 80 10.28 10.08 -9.12
N ALA A 81 9.29 10.41 -9.94
CA ALA A 81 8.12 9.55 -10.17
C ALA A 81 8.49 8.11 -10.58
N HIS A 82 9.57 7.93 -11.35
CA HIS A 82 10.06 6.61 -11.75
C HIS A 82 10.62 5.78 -10.59
N ALA A 83 11.19 6.42 -9.56
CA ALA A 83 11.70 5.74 -8.38
C ALA A 83 10.54 5.30 -7.48
N VAL A 84 9.57 6.19 -7.24
CA VAL A 84 8.37 5.88 -6.44
C VAL A 84 7.50 4.83 -7.13
N ARG A 85 7.41 4.85 -8.47
CA ARG A 85 6.76 3.80 -9.28
C ARG A 85 7.30 2.42 -8.95
N LYS A 86 8.63 2.23 -8.96
CA LYS A 86 9.25 0.93 -8.67
C LYS A 86 8.84 0.41 -7.29
N MET A 87 8.71 1.29 -6.31
CA MET A 87 8.30 0.90 -4.96
C MET A 87 6.80 0.60 -4.86
N ALA A 88 5.98 1.36 -5.61
CA ALA A 88 4.55 1.13 -5.74
C ALA A 88 4.25 -0.23 -6.39
N ASP A 89 4.91 -0.54 -7.51
CA ASP A 89 4.75 -1.79 -8.26
C ASP A 89 5.15 -3.03 -7.42
N ALA A 90 6.08 -2.86 -6.49
CA ALA A 90 6.50 -3.90 -5.55
C ALA A 90 5.49 -4.17 -4.42
N THR A 91 4.43 -3.34 -4.30
CA THR A 91 3.43 -3.44 -3.25
C THR A 91 2.04 -3.70 -3.82
N ARG A 92 1.43 -4.82 -3.42
CA ARG A 92 0.03 -5.11 -3.77
C ARG A 92 -0.92 -4.12 -3.09
N GLY A 93 -1.91 -3.64 -3.84
CA GLY A 93 -2.94 -2.71 -3.35
C GLY A 93 -2.60 -1.22 -3.54
N ILE A 94 -1.50 -0.90 -4.24
CA ILE A 94 -1.18 0.49 -4.59
C ILE A 94 -1.75 0.85 -5.96
N THR A 95 -2.51 1.94 -6.00
CA THR A 95 -2.84 2.68 -7.22
C THR A 95 -1.86 3.82 -7.37
N PHE A 96 -1.16 3.91 -8.51
CA PHE A 96 -0.17 4.96 -8.75
C PHE A 96 -0.61 5.89 -9.87
N ARG A 97 -0.59 7.19 -9.59
CA ARG A 97 -0.92 8.27 -10.52
C ARG A 97 0.22 9.26 -10.63
N VAL A 98 0.43 9.76 -11.84
CA VAL A 98 1.41 10.82 -12.09
C VAL A 98 0.67 12.02 -12.61
N LEU A 99 0.83 13.16 -11.95
CA LEU A 99 0.30 14.42 -12.42
C LEU A 99 1.35 15.14 -13.27
N PRO A 100 1.03 15.48 -14.53
CA PRO A 100 1.95 16.22 -15.39
C PRO A 100 2.09 17.67 -14.89
N ARG A 101 3.27 18.27 -15.03
CA ARG A 101 3.54 19.66 -14.63
C ARG A 101 3.33 19.96 -13.14
N THR A 102 3.39 18.92 -12.31
CA THR A 102 3.24 19.02 -10.85
C THR A 102 4.56 18.63 -10.20
N GLY A 103 4.97 19.40 -9.20
CA GLY A 103 6.14 19.17 -8.37
C GLY A 103 5.77 18.44 -7.07
N ARG A 104 6.32 18.92 -5.95
CA ARG A 104 6.21 18.22 -4.66
C ARG A 104 4.86 18.45 -3.98
N LEU A 105 4.26 19.62 -4.15
CA LEU A 105 3.05 20.02 -3.45
C LEU A 105 1.86 19.87 -4.38
N ALA A 106 1.48 18.63 -4.67
CA ALA A 106 0.52 18.32 -5.72
C ALA A 106 -0.84 19.03 -5.58
N ALA A 107 -1.44 19.05 -4.40
CA ALA A 107 -2.73 19.70 -4.20
C ALA A 107 -2.68 21.25 -4.30
N PRO A 108 -1.67 21.94 -3.75
CA PRO A 108 -1.50 23.38 -4.00
C PRO A 108 -1.11 23.74 -5.45
N GLU A 109 -0.31 22.90 -6.12
CA GLU A 109 0.23 23.17 -7.46
C GLU A 109 -0.76 22.80 -8.58
N ASP A 110 -1.60 21.80 -8.33
CA ASP A 110 -2.72 21.40 -9.20
C ASP A 110 -3.99 21.17 -8.36
N PRO A 111 -4.68 22.25 -7.95
CA PRO A 111 -5.87 22.18 -7.11
C PRO A 111 -7.08 21.58 -7.83
N GLY A 112 -7.00 21.33 -9.13
CA GLY A 112 -8.04 20.66 -9.89
C GLY A 112 -7.80 19.15 -9.96
N GLU A 113 -6.68 18.74 -10.55
CA GLU A 113 -6.42 17.33 -10.88
C GLU A 113 -6.08 16.49 -9.65
N ALA A 114 -5.29 17.02 -8.70
CA ALA A 114 -4.87 16.25 -7.53
C ALA A 114 -6.04 15.88 -6.59
N PRO A 115 -6.95 16.81 -6.22
CA PRO A 115 -8.14 16.43 -5.44
C PRO A 115 -9.10 15.53 -6.21
N ALA A 116 -9.27 15.75 -7.53
CA ALA A 116 -10.15 14.92 -8.36
C ALA A 116 -9.71 13.44 -8.40
N GLU A 117 -8.40 13.18 -8.48
CA GLU A 117 -7.85 11.82 -8.38
C GLU A 117 -8.10 11.18 -7.01
N VAL A 118 -8.05 11.96 -5.93
CA VAL A 118 -8.40 11.48 -4.57
C VAL A 118 -9.87 11.12 -4.49
N ASP A 119 -10.76 12.00 -4.95
CA ASP A 119 -12.22 11.78 -4.89
C ASP A 119 -12.64 10.58 -5.75
N ALA A 120 -12.10 10.46 -6.97
CA ALA A 120 -12.35 9.33 -7.84
C ALA A 120 -11.90 8.00 -7.22
N TYR A 121 -10.73 8.01 -6.57
CA TYR A 121 -10.21 6.85 -5.87
C TYR A 121 -11.10 6.43 -4.68
N LEU A 122 -11.52 7.38 -3.84
CA LEU A 122 -12.40 7.12 -2.69
C LEU A 122 -13.79 6.61 -3.12
N ALA A 123 -14.35 7.17 -4.19
CA ALA A 123 -15.59 6.69 -4.77
C ALA A 123 -15.48 5.23 -5.25
N GLY A 124 -14.36 4.87 -5.89
CA GLY A 124 -14.07 3.50 -6.32
C GLY A 124 -13.97 2.50 -5.17
N LEU A 125 -13.39 2.89 -4.02
CA LEU A 125 -13.29 2.02 -2.84
C LEU A 125 -14.65 1.74 -2.19
N SER A 126 -15.52 2.75 -2.16
CA SER A 126 -16.89 2.62 -1.64
C SER A 126 -17.74 1.66 -2.48
N ALA A 127 -17.56 1.68 -3.80
CA ALA A 127 -18.28 0.79 -4.72
C ALA A 127 -17.89 -0.70 -4.59
N VAL A 128 -16.66 -0.99 -4.15
CA VAL A 128 -16.17 -2.37 -3.93
C VAL A 128 -16.69 -2.97 -2.61
N ALA A 129 -17.21 -2.13 -1.70
CA ALA A 129 -17.70 -2.55 -0.40
C ALA A 129 -19.23 -2.61 -0.28
N ALA A 130 -19.96 -2.22 -1.33
CA ALA A 130 -21.41 -2.36 -1.46
C ALA A 130 -21.79 -3.72 -2.09
#